data_AF-A0A2A3XZZ2-F1
#
_entry.id   AF-A0A2A3XZZ2-F1
#
_cell.length_a   1.000
_cell.length_b   1.000
_cell.length_c   1.000
_cell.angle_alpha   90.00
_cell.angle_beta   90.00
_cell.angle_gamma   90.00
#
_symmetry.space_group_name_H-M   'P 1'
#
loop_
_entity.id
_entity.type
_entity.pdbx_description
1 polymer ?
#
loop_
_entity_poly.entity_id
_entity_poly.type
_entity_poly.pdbx_seq_one_letter_code
_entity_poly.pdbx_strand_id
1 'polypeptide(L)'
;MLNFSYEEALKNFSSLVDNVVSEHAVVSVSRSPRESVVMISKDDYDSIRQSSLRPSTETLWGSSPATGAALLPHAHNSLDDWF
;
A
#
# COMPACT_ATOMS: atom_id res chain seq x y z
N MET A 1 3.03 -15.77 3.79
CA MET A 1 1.80 -15.12 4.28
C MET A 1 0.90 -16.17 4.89
N LEU A 2 0.54 -16.01 6.16
CA LEU A 2 -0.30 -16.96 6.91
C LEU A 2 -1.74 -16.43 6.96
N ASN A 3 -2.73 -17.30 6.81
CA ASN A 3 -4.15 -16.90 6.79
C ASN A 3 -4.90 -17.60 7.92
N PHE A 4 -5.63 -16.83 8.73
CA PHE A 4 -6.40 -17.35 9.87
C PHE A 4 -7.83 -16.81 9.85
N SER A 5 -8.75 -17.60 10.41
CA SER A 5 -10.03 -17.05 10.87
C SER A 5 -9.82 -16.22 12.14
N TYR A 6 -10.72 -15.28 12.41
CA TYR A 6 -10.66 -14.45 13.62
C TYR A 6 -10.61 -15.25 14.92
N GLU A 7 -11.35 -16.35 15.01
CA GLU A 7 -11.39 -17.20 16.21
C GLU A 7 -10.04 -17.93 16.44
N GLU A 8 -9.40 -18.38 15.36
CA GLU A 8 -8.07 -19.00 15.45
C GLU A 8 -6.99 -17.99 15.77
N ALA A 9 -7.09 -16.78 15.21
CA ALA A 9 -6.16 -15.69 15.48
C ALA A 9 -6.23 -15.23 16.94
N LEU A 10 -7.42 -15.18 17.53
CA LEU A 10 -7.60 -14.87 18.95
C LEU A 10 -6.97 -15.92 19.86
N LYS A 11 -7.19 -17.21 19.56
CA LYS A 11 -6.64 -18.31 20.37
C LYS A 11 -5.12 -18.34 20.35
N ASN A 12 -4.52 -17.99 19.22
CA ASN A 12 -3.06 -18.06 19.01
C ASN A 12 -2.41 -16.67 18.97
N PHE A 13 -3.07 -15.64 19.51
CA PHE A 13 -2.66 -14.25 19.32
C PHE A 13 -1.21 -13.99 19.71
N SER A 14 -0.77 -14.50 20.86
CA SER A 14 0.60 -14.31 21.33
C SER A 14 1.63 -14.88 20.35
N SER A 15 1.41 -16.09 19.83
CA SER A 15 2.32 -16.71 18.85
C SER A 15 2.31 -15.97 17.52
N LEU A 16 1.15 -15.46 17.09
CA LEU A 16 1.05 -14.68 15.85
C LEU A 16 1.80 -13.35 15.96
N VAL A 17 1.70 -12.67 17.09
CA VAL A 17 2.46 -11.44 17.35
C VAL A 17 3.96 -11.73 17.37
N ASP A 18 4.40 -12.83 18.00
CA ASP A 18 5.81 -13.22 18.01
C ASP A 18 6.33 -13.47 16.59
N ASN A 19 5.60 -14.24 15.77
CA ASN A 19 5.99 -14.47 14.38
C ASN A 19 6.04 -13.18 13.55
N VAL A 20 5.10 -12.25 13.77
CA VAL A 20 5.08 -10.96 13.07
C VAL A 20 6.27 -10.08 13.48
N VAL A 21 6.65 -10.08 14.77
CA VAL A 21 7.72 -9.21 15.29
C VAL A 21 9.11 -9.82 15.07
N SER A 22 9.28 -11.10 15.38
CA SER A 22 10.56 -11.80 15.36
C SER A 22 10.93 -12.28 13.96
N GLU A 23 9.97 -12.80 13.21
CA GLU A 23 10.20 -13.41 11.90
C GLU A 23 9.74 -12.53 10.73
N HIS A 24 9.23 -11.32 11.02
CA HIS A 24 8.62 -10.44 10.00
C HIS A 24 7.52 -11.14 9.19
N ALA A 25 6.79 -12.07 9.81
CA ALA A 25 5.74 -12.80 9.14
C ALA A 25 4.58 -11.87 8.77
N VAL A 26 4.00 -12.05 7.58
CA VAL A 26 2.76 -11.38 7.17
C VAL A 26 1.58 -12.29 7.49
N VAL A 27 0.67 -11.82 8.35
CA VAL A 27 -0.49 -12.58 8.83
C VAL A 27 -1.78 -11.90 8.39
N SER A 28 -2.65 -12.61 7.69
CA SER A 28 -3.99 -12.14 7.30
C SER A 28 -5.06 -12.81 8.15
N VAL A 29 -5.94 -12.00 8.74
CA VAL A 29 -7.05 -12.43 9.60
C VAL A 29 -8.36 -12.06 8.94
N SER A 30 -9.24 -13.04 8.75
CA SER A 30 -10.53 -12.88 8.09
C SER A 30 -11.69 -13.14 9.05
N ARG A 31 -12.79 -12.39 8.88
CA ARG A 31 -14.02 -12.59 9.67
C ARG A 31 -15.25 -12.26 8.85
N SER A 32 -15.91 -13.25 8.24
CA SER A 32 -17.15 -13.02 7.50
C SER A 32 -18.23 -12.38 8.40
N PRO A 33 -18.99 -11.39 7.89
CA PRO A 33 -18.98 -10.82 6.53
C PRO A 33 -18.02 -9.62 6.36
N ARG A 34 -17.11 -9.38 7.29
CA ARG A 34 -16.17 -8.24 7.29
C ARG A 34 -14.97 -8.49 6.40
N GLU A 35 -14.36 -7.41 5.95
CA GLU A 35 -13.10 -7.43 5.23
C GLU A 35 -11.97 -8.02 6.08
N SER A 36 -11.04 -8.69 5.41
CA SER A 36 -9.84 -9.25 6.03
C SER A 36 -8.85 -8.13 6.39
N VAL A 37 -8.15 -8.31 7.50
CA VAL A 37 -7.10 -7.40 7.96
C VAL A 37 -5.76 -8.09 7.90
N VAL A 38 -4.69 -7.33 7.66
CA VAL A 38 -3.32 -7.84 7.63
C VAL A 38 -2.54 -7.25 8.80
N MET A 39 -1.84 -8.13 9.53
CA MET A 39 -0.89 -7.79 10.58
C MET A 39 0.52 -7.97 10.02
N ILE A 40 1.31 -6.92 10.13
CA ILE A 40 2.73 -6.85 9.77
C ILE A 40 3.48 -6.14 10.89
N SER A 41 4.81 -6.28 10.91
CA SER A 41 5.62 -5.55 11.89
C SER A 41 5.51 -4.04 11.65
N LYS A 42 5.71 -3.26 12.71
CA LYS A 42 5.73 -1.80 12.59
C LYS A 42 6.83 -1.31 11.66
N ASP A 43 7.98 -1.96 11.71
CA ASP A 43 9.14 -1.65 10.86
C ASP A 43 8.81 -1.86 9.37
N ASP A 44 8.19 -3.00 9.04
CA ASP A 44 7.75 -3.28 7.66
C ASP A 44 6.71 -2.26 7.19
N TYR A 45 5.73 -1.93 8.06
CA TYR A 45 4.73 -0.92 7.75
C TYR A 45 5.36 0.45 7.47
N ASP A 46 6.28 0.90 8.32
CA ASP A 46 6.96 2.19 8.14
C ASP A 46 7.84 2.18 6.87
N SER A 47 8.53 1.08 6.56
CA SER A 47 9.33 0.89 5.33
C SER A 47 8.48 0.92 4.06
N ILE A 48 7.34 0.22 4.06
CA ILE A 48 6.38 0.24 2.93
C ILE A 48 5.82 1.65 2.76
N ARG A 49 5.46 2.33 3.85
CA ARG A 49 4.91 3.68 3.78
C ARG A 49 5.96 4.67 3.23
N GLN A 50 7.21 4.60 3.66
CA GLN A 50 8.27 5.46 3.17
C GLN A 50 8.60 5.22 1.69
N SER A 51 8.65 3.96 1.24
CA SER A 51 8.86 3.64 -0.17
C SER A 51 7.69 4.07 -1.05
N SER A 52 6.46 3.97 -0.54
CA SER A 52 5.25 4.41 -1.26
C SER A 52 5.16 5.94 -1.42
N LEU A 53 5.74 6.72 -0.49
CA LEU A 53 5.78 8.18 -0.58
C LEU A 53 6.82 8.71 -1.59
N ARG A 54 7.70 7.85 -2.11
CA ARG A 54 8.63 8.19 -3.18
C ARG A 54 8.22 7.47 -4.45
N PRO A 55 7.14 7.88 -5.15
CA PRO A 55 7.06 7.57 -6.56
C PRO A 55 8.24 8.30 -7.22
N SER A 56 9.31 7.56 -7.50
CA SER A 56 10.42 8.10 -8.29
C SER A 56 9.84 8.59 -9.61
N THR A 57 9.73 9.91 -9.76
CA THR A 57 9.48 10.63 -11.02
C THR A 57 10.64 10.47 -12.03
N GLU A 58 11.30 9.31 -12.02
CA GLU A 58 12.49 8.99 -12.83
C GLU A 58 12.23 7.84 -13.81
N THR A 59 10.98 7.47 -14.06
CA THR A 59 10.63 6.60 -15.18
C THR A 59 9.75 7.36 -16.15
N LEU A 60 10.33 8.28 -16.92
CA LEU A 60 9.85 8.70 -18.26
C LEU A 60 10.78 9.69 -18.96
N TRP A 61 12.10 9.59 -18.78
CA TRP A 61 13.06 10.16 -19.74
C TRP A 61 13.99 9.09 -20.27
N GLY A 62 13.61 8.57 -21.43
CA GLY A 62 14.34 7.59 -22.21
C GLY A 62 13.74 7.45 -23.61
N SER A 63 13.83 8.54 -24.38
CA SER A 63 13.91 8.56 -25.86
C SER A 63 12.72 8.04 -26.70
N SER A 64 11.98 9.00 -27.27
CA SER A 64 11.14 8.91 -28.49
C SER A 64 11.87 8.27 -29.70
N PRO A 65 11.18 7.79 -30.77
CA PRO A 65 9.91 8.32 -31.31
C PRO A 65 8.90 7.30 -31.87
N ALA A 66 7.62 7.46 -31.54
CA ALA A 66 6.52 7.14 -32.43
C ALA A 66 5.25 7.87 -32.00
N THR A 67 4.93 8.92 -32.76
CA THR A 67 3.63 9.55 -33.00
C THR A 67 2.41 8.86 -32.38
N GLY A 68 1.78 9.49 -31.39
CA GLY A 68 0.50 9.02 -30.87
C GLY A 68 -0.03 9.85 -29.71
N ALA A 69 -0.76 10.93 -30.02
CA ALA A 69 -1.73 11.63 -29.17
C ALA A 69 -1.30 11.95 -27.72
N ALA A 70 -0.73 13.14 -27.52
CA ALA A 70 -0.69 13.78 -26.21
C ALA A 70 -2.12 14.08 -25.73
N LEU A 71 -2.67 13.24 -24.85
CA LEU A 71 -3.82 13.59 -24.02
C LEU A 71 -3.31 14.44 -22.85
N LEU A 72 -3.34 15.76 -23.03
CA LEU A 72 -3.09 16.72 -21.95
C LEU A 72 -4.17 16.56 -20.87
N PRO A 73 -3.82 16.27 -19.60
CA PRO A 73 -4.78 16.39 -18.51
C PRO A 73 -5.06 17.88 -18.30
N HIS A 74 -6.32 18.27 -18.49
CA HIS A 74 -6.80 19.62 -18.19
C HIS A 74 -6.71 19.86 -16.68
N ALA A 75 -5.62 20.49 -16.23
CA ALA A 75 -5.52 21.06 -14.90
C ALA A 75 -6.39 22.32 -14.85
N HIS A 76 -7.61 22.17 -14.35
CA HIS A 76 -8.54 23.27 -14.12
C HIS A 76 -8.11 24.00 -12.84
N ASN A 77 -7.13 24.90 -12.96
CA ASN A 77 -6.81 25.91 -11.96
C ASN A 77 -6.85 27.28 -12.66
N SER A 78 -8.03 27.90 -12.66
CA SER A 78 -8.17 29.34 -12.93
C SER A 78 -8.69 29.98 -11.66
N LEU A 79 -7.80 30.62 -10.93
CA LEU A 79 -8.10 31.53 -9.83
C LEU A 79 -7.68 32.92 -10.32
N ASP A 80 -8.63 33.85 -10.27
CA ASP A 80 -8.58 35.29 -10.57
C ASP A 80 -8.43 35.74 -12.04
N ASP A 81 -9.49 36.35 -12.59
CA ASP A 81 -9.49 37.79 -12.96
C ASP A 81 -10.92 38.30 -13.30
N TRP A 82 -11.31 39.40 -12.64
CA TRP A 82 -12.39 40.37 -12.94
C TRP A 82 -13.88 40.07 -12.67
N PHE A 83 -14.35 40.56 -11.51
CA PHE A 83 -15.47 41.52 -11.43
C PHE A 83 -15.14 42.64 -10.43
#